data_AF-A0A424N1F4-F1
#
_entry.id   AF-A0A424N1F4-F1
#
_cell.length_a   1.000
_cell.length_b   1.000
_cell.length_c   1.000
_cell.angle_alpha   90.00
_cell.angle_beta   90.00
_cell.angle_gamma   90.00
#
_symmetry.space_group_name_H-M   'P 1'
#
loop_
_entity.id
_entity.type
_entity.pdbx_description
1 polymer ?
#
loop_
_entity_poly.entity_id
_entity_poly.type
_entity_poly.pdbx_seq_one_letter_code
_entity_poly.pdbx_strand_id
1 'polypeptide(L)'
;MKTDNRSAVLTSEDNPSNSEEVKVLATSARSQEGGFAIGSRVLFGSVMIGALVFVVGAWAARAELTGAIIAPGSVVVEKNVKKVQHRDGGIVSEIHVKNGDHVKAGQVMVVLDDTQIKSELAVVRGQLTELTARKARLDAEVEGRERITFPEGFLQSSSQAKVVADGERRLFDDGKQNTQSQKQRNRSDSVRPNQIDNACRAHH
;
A
#
# COMPACT_ATOMS: atom_id res chain seq x y z
N MET A 1 -84.43 40.78 -87.23
CA MET A 1 -84.21 42.24 -87.16
C MET A 1 -82.79 42.51 -87.66
N LYS A 2 -82.69 43.10 -88.87
CA LYS A 2 -81.58 43.86 -89.49
C LYS A 2 -80.14 43.70 -88.94
N THR A 3 -79.22 43.11 -89.74
CA THR A 3 -78.10 43.77 -90.49
C THR A 3 -76.88 44.10 -89.61
N ASP A 4 -75.61 43.96 -89.97
CA ASP A 4 -74.85 43.76 -91.21
C ASP A 4 -73.39 43.44 -90.79
N ASN A 5 -72.50 43.34 -91.77
CA ASN A 5 -71.08 43.75 -91.71
C ASN A 5 -70.06 42.58 -91.63
N ARG A 6 -69.72 41.89 -92.72
CA ARG A 6 -68.93 42.32 -93.92
C ARG A 6 -67.43 42.44 -93.59
N SER A 7 -66.61 41.57 -94.21
CA SER A 7 -65.50 41.93 -95.14
C SER A 7 -64.27 41.01 -95.03
N ALA A 8 -63.78 40.60 -96.22
CA ALA A 8 -62.48 40.00 -96.57
C ALA A 8 -62.27 38.54 -96.09
N VAL A 9 -62.29 37.48 -96.91
CA VAL A 9 -61.79 37.27 -98.29
C VAL A 9 -60.40 37.85 -98.51
N LEU A 10 -59.37 37.07 -98.17
CA LEU A 10 -58.15 36.87 -98.96
C LEU A 10 -57.63 35.46 -98.62
N THR A 11 -57.91 34.50 -99.50
CA THR A 11 -56.95 33.79 -100.38
C THR A 11 -56.66 32.38 -99.87
N SER A 12 -57.40 31.45 -100.46
CA SER A 12 -57.04 30.04 -100.57
C SER A 12 -55.84 29.93 -101.50
N GLU A 13 -54.70 29.49 -100.97
CA GLU A 13 -53.57 29.03 -101.78
C GLU A 13 -53.32 27.57 -101.38
N ASP A 14 -53.84 26.66 -102.21
CA ASP A 14 -53.77 25.21 -102.01
C ASP A 14 -52.39 24.73 -102.49
N ASN A 15 -51.46 24.52 -101.56
CA ASN A 15 -50.07 24.14 -101.84
C ASN A 15 -49.85 22.62 -101.58
N PRO A 16 -49.59 21.80 -102.61
CA PRO A 16 -49.43 20.35 -102.46
C PRO A 16 -48.16 19.92 -101.69
N SER A 17 -47.24 20.84 -101.38
CA SER A 17 -45.98 20.58 -100.65
C SER A 17 -46.15 20.25 -99.15
N ASN A 18 -47.28 20.60 -98.53
CA ASN A 18 -47.46 20.46 -97.07
C ASN A 18 -47.74 19.02 -96.61
N SER A 19 -48.09 18.09 -97.51
CA SER A 19 -48.49 16.73 -97.12
C SER A 19 -47.31 15.82 -96.75
N GLU A 20 -46.14 16.00 -97.37
CA GLU A 20 -44.91 15.31 -96.98
C GLU A 20 -44.28 15.96 -95.75
N GLU A 21 -44.24 17.29 -95.68
CA GLU A 21 -43.73 18.04 -94.52
C GLU A 21 -44.49 17.69 -93.23
N VAL A 22 -45.82 17.56 -93.29
CA VAL A 22 -46.62 17.16 -92.11
C VAL A 22 -46.29 15.72 -91.66
N LYS A 23 -45.85 14.83 -92.55
CA LYS A 23 -45.50 13.43 -92.22
C LYS A 23 -44.09 13.30 -91.63
N VAL A 24 -43.11 14.08 -92.12
CA VAL A 24 -41.77 14.15 -91.50
C VAL A 24 -41.84 14.85 -90.13
N LEU A 25 -42.70 15.87 -89.97
CA LEU A 25 -42.91 16.55 -88.68
C LEU A 25 -43.69 15.68 -87.66
N ALA A 26 -44.62 14.83 -88.10
CA ALA A 26 -45.29 13.87 -87.23
C ALA A 26 -44.38 12.70 -86.82
N THR A 27 -43.34 12.38 -87.61
CA THR A 27 -42.40 11.30 -87.34
C THR A 27 -41.33 11.70 -86.30
N SER A 28 -40.92 12.97 -86.24
CA SER A 28 -39.97 13.44 -85.21
C SER A 28 -40.59 13.61 -83.82
N ALA A 29 -41.91 13.54 -83.69
CA ALA A 29 -42.63 13.79 -82.44
C ALA A 29 -42.86 12.54 -81.55
N ARG A 30 -42.34 11.35 -81.91
CA ARG A 30 -42.65 10.08 -81.20
C ARG A 30 -41.57 9.55 -80.24
N SER A 31 -40.52 10.30 -79.91
CA SER A 31 -39.50 9.76 -78.99
C SER A 31 -38.87 10.78 -78.06
N GLN A 32 -39.67 11.41 -77.19
CA GLN A 32 -39.22 11.84 -75.86
C GLN A 32 -40.38 11.84 -74.86
N GLU A 33 -40.92 10.64 -74.58
CA GLU A 33 -41.60 10.35 -73.32
C GLU A 33 -40.53 10.01 -72.27
N GLY A 34 -39.70 10.99 -71.92
CA GLY A 34 -38.83 10.94 -70.75
C GLY A 34 -39.56 11.56 -69.57
N GLY A 35 -40.62 10.90 -69.10
CA GLY A 35 -41.46 11.34 -67.99
C GLY A 35 -40.58 11.87 -66.84
N PHE A 36 -40.86 13.11 -66.44
CA PHE A 36 -40.11 13.89 -65.48
C PHE A 36 -39.71 13.04 -64.26
N ALA A 37 -38.41 12.87 -64.13
CA ALA A 37 -37.64 11.94 -63.30
C ALA A 37 -37.80 12.14 -61.78
N ILE A 38 -39.02 12.19 -61.23
CA ILE A 38 -39.23 12.15 -59.77
C ILE A 38 -38.81 10.79 -59.25
N GLY A 39 -39.24 9.71 -59.93
CA GLY A 39 -38.81 8.35 -59.61
C GLY A 39 -37.30 8.16 -59.71
N SER A 40 -36.67 8.72 -60.75
CA SER A 40 -35.20 8.61 -60.90
C SER A 40 -34.43 9.49 -59.90
N ARG A 41 -34.94 10.66 -59.48
CA ARG A 41 -34.34 11.47 -58.40
C ARG A 41 -34.50 10.83 -57.02
N VAL A 42 -35.66 10.24 -56.72
CA VAL A 42 -35.92 9.52 -55.47
C VAL A 42 -35.09 8.23 -55.44
N LEU A 43 -34.98 7.52 -56.56
CA LEU A 43 -34.11 6.34 -56.67
C LEU A 43 -32.65 6.73 -56.49
N PHE A 44 -32.19 7.81 -57.11
CA PHE A 44 -30.82 8.31 -56.95
C PHE A 44 -30.55 8.74 -55.50
N GLY A 45 -31.51 9.42 -54.85
CA GLY A 45 -31.45 9.78 -53.44
C GLY A 45 -31.40 8.57 -52.51
N SER A 46 -32.24 7.57 -52.76
CA SER A 46 -32.27 6.32 -51.99
C SER A 46 -30.98 5.52 -52.15
N VAL A 47 -30.44 5.44 -53.37
CA VAL A 47 -29.14 4.81 -53.65
C VAL A 47 -28.01 5.57 -52.95
N MET A 48 -28.03 6.90 -52.95
CA MET A 48 -27.02 7.72 -52.25
C MET A 48 -27.06 7.50 -50.73
N ILE A 49 -28.25 7.49 -50.14
CA ILE A 49 -28.43 7.21 -48.71
C ILE A 49 -27.97 5.79 -48.38
N GLY A 50 -28.38 4.81 -49.19
CA GLY A 50 -27.95 3.43 -49.05
C GLY A 50 -26.44 3.28 -49.12
N ALA A 51 -25.79 3.92 -50.09
CA ALA A 51 -24.34 3.93 -50.24
C ALA A 51 -23.64 4.56 -49.04
N LEU A 52 -24.14 5.69 -48.52
CA LEU A 52 -23.60 6.35 -47.33
C LEU A 52 -23.64 5.40 -46.11
N VAL A 53 -24.80 4.78 -45.86
CA VAL A 53 -24.97 3.84 -44.75
C VAL A 53 -24.08 2.62 -44.92
N PHE A 54 -23.94 2.10 -46.13
CA PHE A 54 -23.06 0.97 -46.42
C PHE A 54 -21.59 1.30 -46.17
N VAL A 55 -21.14 2.48 -46.62
CA VAL A 55 -19.75 2.93 -46.43
C VAL A 55 -19.45 3.16 -44.94
N VAL A 56 -20.31 3.89 -44.23
CA VAL A 56 -20.13 4.16 -42.80
C VAL A 56 -20.24 2.86 -41.98
N GLY A 57 -21.20 1.99 -42.31
CA GLY A 57 -21.38 0.70 -41.65
C GLY A 57 -20.20 -0.25 -41.87
N ALA A 58 -19.73 -0.38 -43.11
CA ALA A 58 -18.56 -1.19 -43.43
C ALA A 58 -17.29 -0.63 -42.77
N TRP A 59 -17.15 0.70 -42.72
CA TRP A 59 -16.05 1.35 -42.03
C TRP A 59 -16.12 1.12 -40.51
N ALA A 60 -17.29 1.26 -39.88
CA ALA A 60 -17.48 1.03 -38.44
C ALA A 60 -17.29 -0.45 -38.06
N ALA A 61 -17.69 -1.40 -38.91
CA ALA A 61 -17.48 -2.83 -38.68
C ALA A 61 -16.00 -3.23 -38.79
N ARG A 62 -15.22 -2.49 -39.61
CA ARG A 62 -13.79 -2.72 -39.80
C ARG A 62 -12.92 -1.85 -38.91
N ALA A 63 -13.50 -0.81 -38.32
CA ALA A 63 -12.90 -0.02 -37.27
C ALA A 63 -12.83 -0.91 -36.03
N GLU A 64 -11.72 -1.65 -35.91
CA GLU A 64 -11.29 -2.17 -34.63
C GLU A 64 -11.21 -0.96 -33.71
N LEU A 65 -12.11 -0.89 -32.72
CA LEU A 65 -11.91 -0.02 -31.57
C LEU A 65 -10.66 -0.55 -30.89
N THR A 66 -9.50 -0.11 -31.36
CA THR A 66 -8.25 -0.09 -30.60
C THR A 66 -8.47 0.93 -29.49
N GLY A 67 -9.37 0.57 -28.57
CA GLY A 67 -9.38 1.08 -27.23
C GLY A 67 -8.13 0.54 -26.57
N ALA A 68 -7.00 1.17 -26.87
CA ALA A 68 -5.97 1.30 -25.86
C ALA A 68 -6.58 2.19 -24.78
N ILE A 69 -7.48 1.62 -23.97
CA ILE A 69 -7.76 2.13 -22.66
C ILE A 69 -6.42 1.99 -21.95
N ILE A 70 -5.63 3.07 -22.00
CA ILE A 70 -4.62 3.33 -20.99
C ILE A 70 -5.43 3.72 -19.74
N ALA A 71 -6.16 2.75 -19.19
CA ALA A 71 -6.32 2.73 -17.77
C ALA A 71 -4.89 2.48 -17.28
N PRO A 72 -4.31 3.31 -16.41
CA PRO A 72 -3.32 2.80 -15.49
C PRO A 72 -4.02 1.74 -14.63
N GLY A 73 -4.23 0.56 -15.22
CA GLY A 73 -4.59 -0.66 -14.53
C GLY A 73 -3.33 -1.09 -13.81
N SER A 74 -3.03 -0.38 -12.72
CA SER A 74 -2.21 -0.98 -11.69
C SER A 74 -3.01 -2.19 -11.23
N VAL A 75 -2.62 -3.39 -11.70
CA VAL A 75 -2.88 -4.62 -10.97
C VAL A 75 -2.07 -4.48 -9.68
N VAL A 76 -2.58 -3.66 -8.77
CA VAL A 76 -2.31 -3.88 -7.35
C VAL A 76 -3.04 -5.17 -7.12
N VAL A 77 -2.31 -6.29 -7.27
CA VAL A 77 -2.64 -7.48 -6.51
C VAL A 77 -2.88 -6.93 -5.13
N GLU A 78 -4.10 -7.02 -4.63
CA GLU A 78 -4.42 -6.67 -3.26
C GLU A 78 -3.69 -7.72 -2.41
N LYS A 79 -2.37 -7.60 -2.37
CA LYS A 79 -1.55 -8.01 -1.27
C LYS A 79 -1.94 -7.03 -0.17
N ASN A 80 -3.12 -7.28 0.41
CA ASN A 80 -3.25 -7.41 1.85
C ASN A 80 -2.31 -8.53 2.35
N VAL A 81 -1.04 -8.52 1.95
CA VAL A 81 0.00 -8.80 2.89
C VAL A 81 -0.04 -7.54 3.74
N LYS A 82 -0.96 -7.55 4.72
CA LYS A 82 -0.67 -6.92 6.00
C LYS A 82 0.75 -7.35 6.24
N LYS A 83 1.70 -6.42 6.09
CA LYS A 83 2.97 -6.55 6.73
C LYS A 83 2.59 -6.61 8.20
N VAL A 84 2.30 -7.83 8.68
CA VAL A 84 2.80 -8.23 9.97
C VAL A 84 4.30 -8.09 9.78
N GLN A 85 4.78 -6.85 9.93
CA GLN A 85 6.10 -6.63 10.46
C GLN A 85 6.00 -7.31 11.80
N HIS A 86 6.30 -8.60 11.81
CA HIS A 86 6.72 -9.21 13.04
C HIS A 86 7.87 -8.33 13.50
N ARG A 87 7.75 -7.80 14.70
CA ARG A 87 8.75 -6.89 15.26
C ARG A 87 10.04 -7.63 15.60
N ASP A 88 10.15 -8.91 15.22
CA ASP A 88 11.25 -9.82 15.55
C ASP A 88 12.16 -10.12 14.35
N GLY A 89 12.03 -9.39 13.23
CA GLY A 89 12.71 -9.69 11.97
C GLY A 89 13.97 -8.87 11.82
N GLY A 90 15.07 -9.37 12.37
CA GLY A 90 16.40 -8.77 12.24
C GLY A 90 16.75 -8.36 10.81
N ILE A 91 17.59 -7.35 10.70
CA ILE A 91 18.06 -6.74 9.44
C ILE A 91 18.62 -7.85 8.53
N VAL A 92 18.22 -7.94 7.25
CA VAL A 92 18.77 -8.92 6.32
C VAL A 92 20.19 -8.48 5.95
N SER A 93 21.22 -9.26 6.32
CA SER A 93 22.62 -8.84 6.14
C SER A 93 23.12 -9.09 4.71
N GLU A 94 22.81 -10.23 4.08
CA GLU A 94 23.22 -10.52 2.69
C GLU A 94 22.19 -11.39 1.95
N ILE A 95 21.82 -10.97 0.73
CA ILE A 95 20.98 -11.74 -0.20
C ILE A 95 21.90 -12.39 -1.24
N HIS A 96 22.09 -13.71 -1.14
CA HIS A 96 22.97 -14.48 -2.02
C HIS A 96 22.29 -15.00 -3.30
N VAL A 97 21.11 -14.50 -3.67
CA VAL A 97 20.32 -15.07 -4.76
C VAL A 97 19.65 -14.00 -5.63
N LYS A 98 19.78 -14.14 -6.95
CA LYS A 98 19.05 -13.33 -7.95
C LYS A 98 17.78 -14.07 -8.37
N ASN A 99 16.73 -13.32 -8.75
CA ASN A 99 15.48 -13.89 -9.23
C ASN A 99 15.74 -14.85 -10.41
N GLY A 100 15.52 -16.15 -10.21
CA GLY A 100 15.64 -17.20 -11.25
C GLY A 100 16.51 -18.41 -10.92
N ASP A 101 17.25 -18.42 -9.81
CA ASP A 101 18.15 -19.53 -9.46
C ASP A 101 17.42 -20.78 -8.94
N HIS A 102 17.85 -21.96 -9.39
CA HIS A 102 17.35 -23.26 -8.92
C HIS A 102 17.99 -23.61 -7.58
N VAL A 103 17.25 -23.46 -6.49
CA VAL A 103 17.73 -23.76 -5.13
C VAL A 103 17.34 -25.16 -4.70
N LYS A 104 18.28 -25.87 -4.07
CA LYS A 104 18.06 -27.22 -3.50
C LYS A 104 17.50 -27.09 -2.08
N ALA A 105 16.71 -28.08 -1.66
CA ALA A 105 16.19 -28.13 -0.28
C ALA A 105 17.37 -28.13 0.73
N GLY A 106 17.42 -27.12 1.60
CA GLY A 106 18.47 -26.95 2.62
C GLY A 106 19.48 -25.83 2.36
N GLN A 107 19.37 -25.09 1.24
CA GLN A 107 20.24 -23.95 0.95
C GLN A 107 19.84 -22.71 1.77
N VAL A 108 20.76 -22.18 2.57
CA VAL A 108 20.56 -20.96 3.37
C VAL A 108 20.46 -19.77 2.42
N MET A 109 19.24 -19.23 2.25
CA MET A 109 18.95 -18.13 1.31
C MET A 109 18.97 -16.74 1.94
N VAL A 110 18.78 -16.67 3.26
CA VAL A 110 18.69 -15.44 4.04
C VAL A 110 19.42 -15.68 5.35
N VAL A 111 20.47 -14.90 5.61
CA VAL A 111 21.11 -14.82 6.93
C VAL A 111 20.56 -13.56 7.60
N LEU A 112 19.79 -13.76 8.67
CA LEU A 112 19.26 -12.69 9.50
C LEU A 112 20.41 -12.12 10.33
N ASP A 113 20.55 -10.80 10.40
CA ASP A 113 21.53 -10.13 11.23
C ASP A 113 21.14 -10.32 12.70
N ASP A 114 21.63 -11.41 13.27
CA ASP A 114 21.42 -11.77 14.67
C ASP A 114 22.08 -10.77 15.63
N THR A 115 22.81 -9.76 15.17
CA THR A 115 23.52 -8.81 16.05
C THR A 115 22.55 -8.06 16.96
N GLN A 116 21.40 -7.64 16.44
CA GLN A 116 20.40 -6.92 17.23
C GLN A 116 19.71 -7.85 18.25
N ILE A 117 19.33 -9.06 17.81
CA ILE A 117 18.70 -10.08 18.68
C ILE A 117 19.69 -10.57 19.76
N LYS A 118 20.97 -10.75 19.41
CA LYS A 118 22.04 -11.13 20.36
C LYS A 118 22.31 -10.02 21.37
N SER A 119 22.28 -8.75 20.96
CA SER A 119 22.45 -7.61 21.86
C SER A 119 21.28 -7.51 22.84
N GLU A 120 20.04 -7.60 22.35
CA GLU A 120 18.85 -7.58 23.21
C GLU A 120 18.84 -8.76 24.20
N LEU A 121 19.19 -9.95 23.73
CA LEU A 121 19.36 -11.12 24.57
C LEU A 121 20.47 -10.94 25.64
N ALA A 122 21.57 -10.27 25.29
CA ALA A 122 22.65 -9.97 26.23
C ALA A 122 22.19 -8.98 27.32
N VAL A 123 21.40 -7.95 26.95
CA VAL A 123 20.82 -7.00 27.91
C VAL A 123 19.88 -7.72 28.88
N VAL A 124 18.94 -8.52 28.36
CA VAL A 124 17.96 -9.25 29.19
C VAL A 124 18.67 -10.26 30.11
N ARG A 125 19.68 -10.97 29.63
CA ARG A 125 20.51 -11.86 30.46
C ARG A 125 21.30 -11.11 31.53
N GLY A 126 21.81 -9.92 31.20
CA GLY A 126 22.46 -9.04 32.17
C GLY A 126 21.51 -8.64 33.31
N GLN A 127 20.31 -8.17 32.97
CA GLN A 127 19.26 -7.83 33.93
C GLN A 127 18.88 -9.03 34.82
N LEU A 128 18.73 -10.22 34.23
CA LEU A 128 18.45 -11.43 34.98
C LEU A 128 19.56 -11.76 35.98
N THR A 129 20.83 -11.58 35.58
CA THR A 129 21.99 -11.79 36.44
C THR A 129 21.98 -10.83 37.63
N GLU A 130 21.72 -9.54 37.38
CA GLU A 130 21.62 -8.53 38.44
C GLU A 130 20.48 -8.81 39.43
N LEU A 131 19.29 -9.11 38.91
CA LEU A 131 18.12 -9.41 39.75
C LEU A 131 18.34 -10.67 40.60
N THR A 132 18.97 -11.69 40.03
CA THR A 132 19.29 -12.92 40.76
C THR A 132 20.29 -12.66 41.88
N ALA A 133 21.32 -11.84 41.63
CA ALA A 133 22.30 -11.50 42.65
C ALA A 133 21.70 -10.65 43.77
N ARG A 134 20.88 -9.65 43.41
CA ARG A 134 20.16 -8.81 44.37
C ARG A 134 19.21 -9.64 45.23
N LYS A 135 18.47 -10.57 44.63
CA LYS A 135 17.60 -11.49 45.36
C LYS A 135 18.41 -12.30 46.37
N ALA A 136 19.53 -12.89 45.95
CA ALA A 136 20.38 -13.66 46.84
C ALA A 136 20.91 -12.84 48.03
N ARG A 137 21.24 -11.55 47.82
CA ARG A 137 21.59 -10.63 48.91
C ARG A 137 20.41 -10.42 49.87
N LEU A 138 19.25 -10.06 49.34
CA LEU A 138 18.06 -9.80 50.16
C LEU A 138 17.64 -11.04 50.96
N ASP A 139 17.67 -12.23 50.36
CA ASP A 139 17.39 -13.49 51.04
C ASP A 139 18.39 -13.72 52.19
N ALA A 140 19.68 -13.43 51.97
CA ALA A 140 20.70 -13.51 53.02
C ALA A 140 20.50 -12.48 54.15
N GLU A 141 20.02 -11.28 53.84
CA GLU A 141 19.70 -10.24 54.83
C GLU A 141 18.49 -10.62 55.67
N VAL A 142 17.42 -11.09 55.02
CA VAL A 142 16.16 -11.51 55.67
C VAL A 142 16.41 -12.70 56.61
N GLU A 143 17.18 -13.68 56.16
CA GLU A 143 17.49 -14.87 56.97
C GLU A 143 18.65 -14.65 57.96
N GLY A 144 19.30 -13.49 57.93
CA GLY A 144 20.43 -13.19 58.82
C GLY A 144 21.67 -14.06 58.58
N ARG A 145 21.89 -14.53 57.35
CA ARG A 145 23.03 -15.39 57.00
C ARG A 145 24.36 -14.65 57.16
N GLU A 146 25.45 -15.39 57.39
CA GLU A 146 26.78 -14.78 57.46
C GLU A 146 27.32 -14.33 56.10
N ARG A 147 26.95 -15.03 55.02
CA ARG A 147 27.41 -14.76 53.65
C ARG A 147 26.28 -14.94 52.63
N ILE A 148 26.37 -14.19 51.53
CA ILE A 148 25.50 -14.39 50.36
C ILE A 148 25.81 -15.74 49.71
N THR A 149 24.77 -16.52 49.45
CA THR A 149 24.87 -17.78 48.70
C THR A 149 24.14 -17.61 47.37
N PHE A 150 24.87 -17.72 46.26
CA PHE A 150 24.28 -17.66 44.92
C PHE A 150 23.82 -19.05 44.48
N PRO A 151 22.78 -19.16 43.65
CA PRO A 151 22.30 -20.44 43.12
C PRO A 151 23.36 -21.10 42.22
N GLU A 152 23.27 -22.42 42.08
CA GLU A 152 24.15 -23.19 41.19
C GLU A 152 24.08 -22.68 39.76
N GLY A 153 25.21 -22.64 39.06
CA GLY A 153 25.28 -22.13 37.69
C GLY A 153 25.31 -20.60 37.56
N PHE A 154 25.12 -19.84 38.66
CA PHE A 154 25.10 -18.37 38.60
C PHE A 154 26.40 -17.79 38.03
N LEU A 155 27.57 -18.26 38.47
CA LEU A 155 28.86 -17.76 37.97
C LEU A 155 29.11 -18.08 36.49
N GLN A 156 28.40 -19.08 35.95
CA GLN A 156 28.45 -19.47 34.54
C GLN A 156 27.37 -18.79 33.69
N SER A 157 26.38 -18.13 34.32
CA SER A 157 25.23 -17.52 33.65
C SER A 157 25.59 -16.33 32.74
N SER A 158 26.66 -15.61 33.08
CA SER A 158 27.12 -14.43 32.36
C SER A 158 28.59 -14.17 32.64
N SER A 159 29.31 -13.60 31.67
CA SER A 159 30.68 -13.11 31.88
C SER A 159 30.77 -12.05 32.98
N GLN A 160 29.67 -11.32 33.22
CA GLN A 160 29.59 -10.28 34.24
C GLN A 160 29.14 -10.80 35.61
N ALA A 161 28.72 -12.07 35.72
CA ALA A 161 28.15 -12.63 36.95
C ALA A 161 29.10 -12.51 38.16
N LYS A 162 30.41 -12.68 37.92
CA LYS A 162 31.42 -12.53 38.98
C LYS A 162 31.50 -11.08 39.50
N VAL A 163 31.49 -10.10 38.59
CA VAL A 163 31.54 -8.66 38.95
C VAL A 163 30.30 -8.27 39.75
N VAL A 164 29.12 -8.71 39.29
CA VAL A 164 27.85 -8.46 39.98
C VAL A 164 27.84 -9.12 41.37
N ALA A 165 28.28 -10.38 41.48
CA ALA A 165 28.38 -11.08 42.76
C ALA A 165 29.28 -10.36 43.76
N ASP A 166 30.44 -9.89 43.30
CA ASP A 166 31.40 -9.18 44.14
C ASP A 166 30.86 -7.81 44.57
N GLY A 167 30.11 -7.12 43.72
CA GLY A 167 29.40 -5.89 44.06
C GLY A 167 28.35 -6.10 45.17
N GLU A 168 27.48 -7.11 45.02
CA GLU A 168 26.46 -7.42 46.03
C GLU A 168 27.07 -7.87 47.36
N ARG A 169 28.18 -8.61 47.34
CA ARG A 169 28.91 -8.98 48.57
C ARG A 169 29.40 -7.76 49.35
N ARG A 170 29.97 -6.77 48.67
CA ARG A 170 30.42 -5.52 49.29
C ARG A 170 29.25 -4.78 49.94
N LEU A 171 28.14 -4.61 49.21
CA LEU A 171 26.95 -3.95 49.74
C LEU A 171 26.39 -4.64 50.99
N PHE A 172 26.41 -5.97 51.00
CA PHE A 172 25.97 -6.76 52.15
C PHE A 172 26.88 -6.60 53.37
N ASP A 173 28.21 -6.64 53.16
CA ASP A 173 29.19 -6.47 54.23
C ASP A 173 29.13 -5.05 54.83
N ASP A 174 28.96 -4.03 53.98
CA ASP A 174 28.77 -2.64 54.39
C ASP A 174 27.48 -2.47 55.22
N GLY A 175 26.39 -3.10 54.78
CA GLY A 175 25.11 -3.10 55.49
C GLY A 175 25.20 -3.70 56.90
N LYS A 176 25.97 -4.78 57.04
CA LYS A 176 26.25 -5.41 58.35
C LYS A 176 27.05 -4.51 59.27
N GLN A 177 28.12 -3.91 58.75
CA GLN A 177 28.96 -3.00 59.53
C GLN A 177 28.14 -1.81 60.04
N ASN A 178 27.35 -1.19 59.18
CA ASN A 178 26.52 -0.04 59.57
C ASN A 178 25.51 -0.41 60.69
N THR A 179 24.85 -1.57 60.57
CA THR A 179 23.93 -2.07 61.59
C THR A 179 24.64 -2.30 62.93
N GLN A 180 25.87 -2.81 62.90
CA GLN A 180 26.67 -3.07 64.10
C GLN A 180 27.19 -1.78 64.74
N SER A 181 27.67 -0.83 63.94
CA SER A 181 28.09 0.50 64.39
C SER A 181 26.93 1.24 65.05
N GLN A 182 25.72 1.16 64.47
CA GLN A 182 24.53 1.79 65.06
C GLN A 182 24.15 1.16 66.41
N LYS A 183 24.22 -0.17 66.53
CA LYS A 183 23.99 -0.86 67.81
C LYS A 183 24.99 -0.43 68.88
N GLN A 184 26.27 -0.29 68.53
CA GLN A 184 27.30 0.18 69.47
C GLN A 184 27.06 1.63 69.91
N ARG A 185 26.68 2.51 68.98
CA ARG A 185 26.38 3.90 69.28
C ARG A 185 25.17 4.03 70.21
N ASN A 186 24.06 3.35 69.88
CA ASN A 186 22.87 3.35 70.73
C ASN A 186 23.16 2.76 72.12
N ARG A 187 24.00 1.71 72.21
CA ARG A 187 24.42 1.14 73.50
C ARG A 187 25.24 2.13 74.30
N SER A 188 26.18 2.84 73.67
CA SER A 188 26.99 3.86 74.35
C SER A 188 26.16 5.03 74.87
N ASP A 189 25.11 5.43 74.14
CA ASP A 189 24.19 6.48 74.57
C ASP A 189 23.32 6.05 75.75
N SER A 190 22.85 4.80 75.76
CA SER A 190 22.05 4.25 76.87
C SER A 190 22.83 4.07 78.18
N VAL A 191 24.16 4.00 78.11
CA VAL A 191 25.03 3.74 79.27
C VAL A 191 25.58 5.05 79.87
N ARG A 192 25.29 6.23 79.28
CA ARG A 192 25.66 7.51 79.91
C ARG A 192 24.85 7.67 81.21
N PRO A 193 25.47 7.61 82.41
CA PRO A 193 24.76 7.86 83.64
C PRO A 193 24.21 9.29 83.59
N ASN A 194 22.99 9.49 84.08
CA ASN A 194 22.38 10.80 84.17
C ASN A 194 23.23 11.73 85.05
N GLN A 195 24.15 12.49 84.45
CA GLN A 195 25.02 13.42 85.17
C GLN A 195 24.24 14.60 85.77
N ILE A 196 22.98 14.80 85.36
CA ILE A 196 22.10 15.84 85.91
C ILE A 196 21.74 15.51 87.37
N ASP A 197 21.54 14.23 87.71
CA ASP A 197 21.13 13.83 89.06
C ASP A 197 22.25 13.99 90.09
N ASN A 198 23.51 13.80 89.69
CA ASN A 198 24.66 13.98 90.57
C ASN A 198 25.01 15.46 90.79
N ALA A 199 24.72 16.34 89.83
CA ALA A 199 24.94 17.78 89.97
C ALA A 199 23.94 18.43 90.95
N CYS A 200 22.68 17.99 90.96
CA CYS A 200 21.69 18.47 91.93
C CYS A 200 21.94 18.01 93.36
N ARG A 201 22.57 16.84 93.57
CA ARG A 201 22.89 16.33 94.92
C ARG A 201 24.07 17.04 95.59
N ALA A 202 24.96 17.68 94.82
CA ALA A 202 26.15 18.34 95.37
C ALA A 202 25.92 19.77 95.88
N HIS A 203 24.73 20.34 95.64
CA HIS A 203 24.41 21.74 95.96
C HIS A 203 23.39 21.91 97.11
N HIS A 204 23.12 20.86 97.88
CA HIS A 204 22.31 20.86 99.10
C HIS A 204 23.15 20.39 100.29
#